data_AF-A0A952P599-F1
#
_entry.id   AF-A0A952P599-F1
#
_cell.length_a   1.000
_cell.length_b   1.000
_cell.length_c   1.000
_cell.angle_alpha   90.00
_cell.angle_beta   90.00
_cell.angle_gamma   90.00
#
_symmetry.space_group_name_H-M   'P 1'
#
loop_
_entity.id
_entity.type
_entity.pdbx_description
1 polymer ?
#
loop_
_entity_poly.entity_id
_entity_poly.type
_entity_poly.pdbx_seq_one_letter_code
_entity_poly.pdbx_strand_id
1 'polypeptide(L)'
;MKLKMKMATGLSMVFLAGACSSKQPIQKIDTELKGAQSLGHESMGKNSEGQYVLQKKESLATYLLDLQRDVYRLEEDIYGNKSLGNKGKYGTLEDCRIELRAKTNGKWEMVDSAPKAILSKEEAKITKKVGLDEKGQLVMLTEEELTARIKRFERYKANYERQEDWYDTEIKACKISLNNFTQKKSLPAASAEPVKFPDFATESRSDMNSFICQYVDSDASLKTLIKTAVGGGWILEDDLKERSYVNDETAKDSTDFRRSYVIRIGDWVLSYNFREKYGDLMNTDQDAELKAWLNRNPDSVSEKASCLPNGKRWSIGRK
;
A
#
# COMPACT_ATOMS: atom_id res chain seq x y z
N MET A 1 -43.56 -8.81 67.80
CA MET A 1 -43.27 -8.28 66.45
C MET A 1 -41.95 -8.87 65.96
N LYS A 2 -41.96 -9.68 64.89
CA LYS A 2 -40.76 -10.32 64.32
C LYS A 2 -40.47 -9.65 62.97
N LEU A 3 -39.36 -8.92 62.87
CA LEU A 3 -38.86 -8.36 61.62
C LEU A 3 -37.91 -9.39 60.98
N LYS A 4 -38.21 -9.79 59.74
CA LYS A 4 -37.33 -10.59 58.87
C LYS A 4 -36.63 -9.62 57.92
N MET A 5 -35.30 -9.69 57.82
CA MET A 5 -34.52 -8.99 56.81
C MET A 5 -33.66 -10.04 56.10
N LYS A 6 -33.92 -10.25 54.80
CA LYS A 6 -33.21 -11.20 53.94
C LYS A 6 -32.08 -10.47 53.21
N MET A 7 -30.87 -11.04 53.26
CA MET A 7 -29.76 -10.77 52.35
C MET A 7 -30.12 -11.22 50.92
N ALA A 8 -29.74 -10.43 49.92
CA ALA A 8 -29.65 -10.87 48.53
C ALA A 8 -28.24 -10.54 48.02
N THR A 9 -27.45 -11.60 47.84
CA THR A 9 -26.10 -11.59 47.29
C THR A 9 -26.21 -11.85 45.79
N GLY A 10 -25.85 -10.88 44.95
CA GLY A 10 -25.84 -11.01 43.49
C GLY A 10 -24.40 -11.15 42.98
N LEU A 11 -23.98 -12.39 42.71
CA LEU A 11 -22.71 -12.75 42.08
C LEU A 11 -22.91 -12.75 40.56
N SER A 12 -22.43 -11.72 39.85
CA SER A 12 -22.48 -11.64 38.39
C SER A 12 -21.15 -12.11 37.80
N MET A 13 -21.15 -13.32 37.26
CA MET A 13 -20.02 -13.97 36.59
C MET A 13 -20.12 -13.65 35.08
N VAL A 14 -19.28 -12.75 34.57
CA VAL A 14 -19.20 -12.44 33.14
C VAL A 14 -18.13 -13.32 32.50
N PHE A 15 -18.57 -14.30 31.72
CA PHE A 15 -17.75 -15.06 30.80
C PHE A 15 -17.35 -14.18 29.60
N LEU A 16 -16.05 -13.97 29.39
CA LEU A 16 -15.48 -13.49 28.13
C LEU A 16 -14.57 -14.58 27.58
N ALA A 17 -15.15 -15.48 26.77
CA ALA A 17 -14.42 -16.40 25.90
C ALA A 17 -14.88 -16.13 24.47
N GLY A 18 -13.93 -15.84 23.56
CA GLY A 18 -14.25 -15.74 22.13
C GLY A 18 -13.35 -14.85 21.27
N ALA A 19 -12.02 -14.85 21.45
CA ALA A 19 -11.12 -14.39 20.40
C ALA A 19 -11.04 -15.49 19.32
N CYS A 20 -12.04 -15.53 18.43
CA CYS A 20 -12.03 -16.43 17.28
C CYS A 20 -10.98 -15.97 16.26
N SER A 21 -9.86 -16.69 16.24
CA SER A 21 -8.96 -16.79 15.10
C SER A 21 -9.77 -17.17 13.85
N SER A 22 -9.92 -16.24 12.91
CA SER A 22 -10.68 -16.46 11.67
C SER A 22 -9.85 -17.30 10.69
N LYS A 23 -9.73 -18.61 10.94
CA LYS A 23 -9.33 -19.56 9.89
C LYS A 23 -10.53 -19.74 8.97
N GLN A 24 -10.52 -19.07 7.81
CA GLN A 24 -11.54 -19.33 6.80
C GLN A 24 -11.47 -20.82 6.41
N PRO A 25 -12.57 -21.58 6.49
CA PRO A 25 -12.56 -22.99 6.11
C PRO A 25 -12.24 -23.11 4.61
N ILE A 26 -11.29 -23.99 4.29
CA ILE A 26 -10.91 -24.32 2.91
C ILE A 26 -12.16 -24.84 2.18
N GLN A 27 -12.66 -24.07 1.22
CA GLN A 27 -13.85 -24.46 0.45
C GLN A 27 -13.49 -25.63 -0.48
N LYS A 28 -14.36 -26.64 -0.53
CA LYS A 28 -14.25 -27.70 -1.55
C LYS A 28 -14.65 -27.11 -2.89
N ILE A 29 -13.70 -27.07 -3.82
CA ILE A 29 -13.93 -26.63 -5.21
C ILE A 29 -14.18 -27.88 -6.05
N ASP A 30 -15.27 -27.91 -6.81
CA ASP A 30 -15.50 -28.96 -7.79
C ASP A 30 -14.51 -28.81 -8.96
N THR A 31 -13.78 -29.88 -9.26
CA THR A 31 -12.73 -29.87 -10.29
C THR A 31 -12.98 -30.89 -11.40
N GLU A 32 -14.19 -31.43 -11.47
CA GLU A 32 -14.58 -32.33 -12.55
C GLU A 32 -14.93 -31.53 -13.82
N LEU A 33 -14.25 -31.85 -14.93
CA LEU A 33 -14.53 -31.28 -16.24
C LEU A 33 -15.06 -32.37 -17.17
N LYS A 34 -16.20 -32.12 -17.81
CA LYS A 34 -16.78 -33.06 -18.77
C LYS A 34 -16.00 -33.01 -20.07
N GLY A 35 -15.50 -34.17 -20.51
CA GLY A 35 -14.66 -34.30 -21.70
C GLY A 35 -13.28 -33.67 -21.53
N ALA A 36 -12.73 -33.71 -20.30
CA ALA A 36 -11.42 -33.15 -20.00
C ALA A 36 -10.33 -33.72 -20.91
N GLN A 37 -9.65 -32.84 -21.63
CA GLN A 37 -8.42 -33.14 -22.35
C GLN A 37 -7.25 -32.51 -21.60
N SER A 38 -6.22 -33.32 -21.32
CA SER A 38 -4.98 -32.81 -20.73
C SER A 38 -4.15 -32.09 -21.79
N LEU A 39 -3.74 -30.87 -21.47
CA LEU A 39 -2.86 -30.01 -22.26
C LEU A 39 -1.57 -29.74 -21.46
N GLY A 40 -0.95 -30.81 -20.94
CA GLY A 40 0.25 -30.71 -20.10
C GLY A 40 -0.10 -30.46 -18.63
N HIS A 41 0.24 -29.27 -18.11
CA HIS A 41 -0.10 -28.85 -16.74
C HIS A 41 -1.52 -28.29 -16.59
N GLU A 42 -2.23 -28.16 -17.71
CA GLU A 42 -3.58 -27.62 -17.78
C GLU A 42 -4.55 -28.69 -18.28
N SER A 43 -5.81 -28.56 -17.90
CA SER A 43 -6.90 -29.41 -18.37
C SER A 43 -7.98 -28.53 -18.98
N MET A 44 -8.42 -28.86 -20.19
CA MET A 44 -9.49 -28.14 -20.87
C MET A 44 -10.72 -29.05 -20.96
N GLY A 45 -11.89 -28.54 -20.59
CA GLY A 45 -13.13 -29.30 -20.69
C GLY A 45 -14.34 -28.42 -20.38
N LYS A 46 -15.53 -29.01 -20.36
CA LYS A 46 -16.75 -28.26 -20.00
C LYS A 46 -16.99 -28.31 -18.49
N ASN A 47 -17.28 -27.16 -17.87
CA ASN A 47 -17.76 -27.11 -16.50
C ASN A 47 -19.22 -27.62 -16.40
N SER A 48 -19.78 -27.61 -15.19
CA SER A 48 -21.17 -28.02 -14.91
C SER A 48 -22.21 -27.20 -15.69
N GLU A 49 -21.89 -25.96 -16.06
CA GLU A 49 -22.72 -25.07 -16.87
C GLU A 49 -22.56 -25.28 -18.39
N GLY A 50 -21.70 -26.22 -18.81
CA GLY A 50 -21.44 -26.52 -20.22
C GLY A 50 -20.48 -25.55 -20.91
N GLN A 51 -19.90 -24.60 -20.19
CA GLN A 51 -18.89 -23.65 -20.69
C GLN A 51 -17.52 -24.32 -20.75
N TYR A 52 -16.75 -24.04 -21.81
CA TYR A 52 -15.37 -24.49 -21.89
C TYR A 52 -14.51 -23.70 -20.92
N VAL A 53 -13.87 -24.40 -19.99
CA VAL A 53 -12.94 -23.83 -19.01
C VAL A 53 -11.60 -24.53 -19.11
N LEU A 54 -10.55 -23.74 -18.91
CA LEU A 54 -9.18 -24.21 -18.75
C LEU A 54 -8.87 -24.21 -17.26
N GLN A 55 -8.59 -25.37 -16.68
CA GLN A 55 -8.18 -25.52 -15.29
C GLN A 55 -6.69 -25.85 -15.21
N LYS A 56 -5.93 -24.99 -14.54
CA LYS A 56 -4.56 -25.27 -14.10
C LYS A 56 -4.61 -25.75 -12.64
N LYS A 57 -4.22 -27.00 -12.38
CA LYS A 57 -4.11 -27.54 -11.01
C LYS A 57 -2.66 -27.42 -10.58
N GLU A 58 -2.39 -26.52 -9.65
CA GLU A 58 -1.05 -26.24 -9.17
C GLU A 58 -0.95 -26.48 -7.66
N SER A 59 0.16 -27.05 -7.21
CA SER A 59 0.41 -27.17 -5.77
C SER A 59 0.69 -25.78 -5.20
N LEU A 60 0.21 -25.48 -3.98
CA LEU A 60 0.50 -24.19 -3.33
C LEU A 60 1.99 -23.94 -3.19
N ALA A 61 2.80 -24.99 -3.01
CA ALA A 61 4.25 -24.87 -2.95
C ALA A 61 4.85 -24.45 -4.30
N THR A 62 4.37 -25.00 -5.42
CA THR A 62 4.80 -24.63 -6.77
C THR A 62 4.39 -23.18 -7.09
N TYR A 63 3.13 -22.83 -6.80
CA TYR A 63 2.64 -21.46 -7.00
C TYR A 63 3.47 -20.45 -6.22
N LEU A 64 3.78 -20.74 -4.94
CA LEU A 64 4.63 -19.90 -4.13
C LEU A 64 6.04 -19.75 -4.73
N LEU A 65 6.66 -20.83 -5.22
CA LEU A 65 8.00 -20.77 -5.82
C LEU A 65 8.02 -19.92 -7.09
N ASP A 66 7.00 -20.05 -7.94
CA ASP A 66 6.90 -19.24 -9.16
C ASP A 66 6.64 -17.77 -8.82
N LEU A 67 5.78 -17.49 -7.84
CA LEU A 67 5.51 -16.14 -7.36
C LEU A 67 6.76 -15.50 -6.73
N GLN A 68 7.56 -16.25 -5.99
CA GLN A 68 8.86 -15.80 -5.47
C GLN A 68 9.82 -15.42 -6.60
N ARG A 69 9.91 -16.28 -7.63
CA ARG A 69 10.76 -16.02 -8.80
C ARG A 69 10.31 -14.74 -9.52
N ASP A 70 9.01 -14.57 -9.71
CA ASP A 70 8.44 -13.37 -10.33
C ASP A 70 8.78 -12.10 -9.55
N VAL A 71 8.56 -12.12 -8.22
CA VAL A 71 8.83 -10.97 -7.35
C VAL A 71 10.31 -10.60 -7.37
N TYR A 72 11.21 -11.58 -7.27
CA TYR A 72 12.65 -11.30 -7.30
C TYR A 72 13.14 -10.83 -8.67
N ARG A 73 12.56 -11.36 -9.76
CA ARG A 73 12.84 -10.85 -11.10
C ARG A 73 12.41 -9.39 -11.23
N LEU A 74 11.19 -9.06 -10.81
CA LEU A 74 10.68 -7.68 -10.83
C LEU A 74 11.56 -6.74 -9.99
N GLU A 75 11.96 -7.18 -8.79
CA GLU A 75 12.86 -6.41 -7.93
C GLU A 75 14.20 -6.13 -8.62
N GLU A 76 14.78 -7.13 -9.28
CA GLU A 76 16.03 -7.00 -10.05
C GLU A 76 15.85 -6.10 -11.28
N ASP A 77 14.75 -6.20 -12.01
CA ASP A 77 14.46 -5.36 -13.17
C ASP A 77 14.31 -3.88 -12.74
N ILE A 78 13.68 -3.63 -11.59
CA ILE A 78 13.48 -2.29 -11.05
C ILE A 78 14.78 -1.71 -10.50
N TYR A 79 15.44 -2.40 -9.57
CA TYR A 79 16.55 -1.83 -8.81
C TYR A 79 17.94 -2.18 -9.33
N GLY A 80 18.00 -3.14 -10.26
CA GLY A 80 19.23 -3.67 -10.81
C GLY A 80 19.94 -4.63 -9.88
N ASN A 81 20.97 -5.27 -10.43
CA ASN A 81 21.88 -6.13 -9.72
C ASN A 81 23.33 -5.74 -10.06
N LYS A 82 24.01 -5.11 -9.09
CA LYS A 82 25.37 -4.61 -9.27
C LYS A 82 26.38 -5.71 -9.58
N SER A 83 26.20 -6.93 -9.05
CA SER A 83 27.13 -8.03 -9.31
C SER A 83 27.03 -8.55 -10.74
N LEU A 84 25.86 -8.38 -11.38
CA LEU A 84 25.60 -8.76 -12.77
C LEU A 84 25.76 -7.58 -13.74
N GLY A 85 26.16 -6.39 -13.26
CA GLY A 85 26.28 -5.19 -14.08
C GLY A 85 24.95 -4.60 -14.55
N ASN A 86 23.82 -5.11 -14.05
CA ASN A 86 22.49 -4.58 -14.35
C ASN A 86 22.20 -3.37 -13.44
N LYS A 87 21.93 -2.21 -14.02
CA LYS A 87 21.55 -1.00 -13.27
C LYS A 87 20.05 -0.95 -12.93
N GLY A 88 19.25 -1.79 -13.57
CA GLY A 88 17.79 -1.76 -13.50
C GLY A 88 17.21 -0.45 -14.03
N LYS A 89 15.90 -0.30 -13.89
CA LYS A 89 15.17 0.91 -14.25
C LYS A 89 15.55 2.10 -13.37
N TYR A 90 15.77 1.87 -12.08
CA TYR A 90 16.27 2.87 -11.13
C TYR A 90 17.57 3.53 -11.63
N GLY A 91 18.59 2.74 -11.94
CA GLY A 91 19.88 3.29 -12.36
C GLY A 91 19.81 3.87 -13.78
N THR A 92 18.96 3.33 -14.65
CA THR A 92 18.69 3.92 -15.97
C THR A 92 18.08 5.32 -15.87
N LEU A 93 17.12 5.51 -14.95
CA LEU A 93 16.53 6.82 -14.69
C LEU A 93 17.56 7.78 -14.09
N GLU A 94 18.36 7.31 -13.13
CA GLU A 94 19.44 8.10 -12.52
C GLU A 94 20.45 8.59 -13.57
N ASP A 95 20.95 7.71 -14.44
CA ASP A 95 21.85 8.07 -15.54
C ASP A 95 21.22 9.13 -16.46
N CYS A 96 19.94 8.95 -16.83
CA CYS A 96 19.23 9.91 -17.68
C CYS A 96 19.11 11.29 -17.03
N ARG A 97 18.80 11.34 -15.73
CA ARG A 97 18.69 12.59 -14.96
C ARG A 97 20.05 13.29 -14.85
N ILE A 98 21.13 12.54 -14.65
CA ILE A 98 22.51 13.07 -14.66
C ILE A 98 22.84 13.70 -16.01
N GLU A 99 22.53 13.03 -17.12
CA GLU A 99 22.79 13.56 -18.46
C GLU A 99 21.96 14.83 -18.75
N LEU A 100 20.68 14.82 -18.36
CA LEU A 100 19.80 15.98 -18.50
C LEU A 100 20.32 17.18 -17.69
N ARG A 101 20.82 16.95 -16.48
CA ARG A 101 21.41 17.98 -15.63
C ARG A 101 22.69 18.56 -16.25
N ALA A 102 23.55 17.71 -16.81
CA ALA A 102 24.74 18.13 -17.51
C ALA A 102 24.40 19.05 -18.71
N LYS A 103 23.34 18.71 -19.46
CA LYS A 103 22.86 19.52 -20.60
C LYS A 103 22.18 20.83 -20.20
N THR A 104 21.66 20.92 -18.97
CA THR A 104 20.94 22.11 -18.47
C THR A 104 21.80 23.02 -17.59
N ASN A 105 23.13 22.80 -17.55
CA ASN A 105 24.06 23.54 -16.68
C ASN A 105 23.61 23.54 -15.21
N GLY A 106 23.06 22.42 -14.73
CA GLY A 106 22.66 22.27 -13.33
C GLY A 106 21.33 22.94 -12.95
N LYS A 107 20.57 23.51 -13.89
CA LYS A 107 19.26 24.14 -13.61
C LYS A 107 18.15 23.14 -13.28
N TRP A 108 18.29 21.89 -13.70
CA TRP A 108 17.30 20.86 -13.40
C TRP A 108 17.54 20.32 -11.98
N GLU A 109 16.54 20.50 -11.11
CA GLU A 109 16.59 20.07 -9.71
C GLU A 109 16.54 18.54 -9.64
N MET A 110 17.44 17.95 -8.84
CA MET A 110 17.41 16.51 -8.60
C MET A 110 16.20 16.22 -7.72
N VAL A 111 15.12 15.72 -8.34
CA VAL A 111 14.10 15.02 -7.56
C VAL A 111 14.77 13.74 -7.06
N ASP A 112 14.90 13.62 -5.74
CA ASP A 112 15.41 12.39 -5.12
C ASP A 112 14.62 11.21 -5.67
N SER A 113 15.34 10.20 -6.16
CA SER A 113 14.72 8.96 -6.60
C SER A 113 14.01 8.32 -5.40
N ALA A 114 12.84 7.75 -5.62
CA ALA A 114 12.07 7.11 -4.57
C ALA A 114 12.96 6.11 -3.80
N PRO A 115 12.85 6.05 -2.46
CA PRO A 115 13.66 5.13 -1.65
C PRO A 115 13.47 3.69 -2.12
N LYS A 116 14.56 2.92 -2.14
CA LYS A 116 14.52 1.51 -2.55
C LYS A 116 13.80 0.67 -1.51
N ALA A 117 12.56 0.27 -1.80
CA ALA A 117 11.80 -0.65 -0.99
C ALA A 117 12.16 -2.10 -1.38
N ILE A 118 13.34 -2.57 -0.96
CA ILE A 118 13.80 -3.95 -1.24
C ILE A 118 13.15 -4.91 -0.25
N LEU A 119 12.00 -5.46 -0.63
CA LEU A 119 11.17 -6.33 0.20
C LEU A 119 11.79 -7.71 0.41
N SER A 120 12.64 -8.19 -0.52
CA SER A 120 13.36 -9.48 -0.38
C SER A 120 14.30 -9.52 0.83
N LYS A 121 14.89 -8.38 1.21
CA LYS A 121 15.78 -8.29 2.38
C LYS A 121 15.02 -8.44 3.69
N GLU A 122 13.75 -8.02 3.71
CA GLU A 122 12.89 -8.18 4.88
C GLU A 122 12.43 -9.63 5.01
N GLU A 123 12.20 -10.37 3.91
CA GLU A 123 11.93 -11.82 3.96
C GLU A 123 13.04 -12.60 4.69
N ALA A 124 14.30 -12.22 4.49
CA ALA A 124 15.42 -12.88 5.16
C ALA A 124 15.40 -12.74 6.69
N LYS A 125 14.68 -11.73 7.20
CA LYS A 125 14.53 -11.40 8.62
C LYS A 125 13.27 -12.00 9.26
N ILE A 126 12.30 -12.47 8.48
CA ILE A 126 11.04 -13.00 9.02
C ILE A 126 11.33 -14.24 9.90
N THR A 127 10.87 -14.13 11.14
CA THR A 127 10.96 -15.02 12.31
C THR A 127 11.54 -16.41 12.08
N LYS A 128 12.87 -16.48 12.12
CA LYS A 128 13.62 -17.71 12.31
C LYS A 128 13.65 -18.03 13.81
N LYS A 129 12.98 -19.11 14.22
CA LYS A 129 13.15 -19.66 15.57
C LYS A 129 14.41 -20.51 15.56
N VAL A 130 15.38 -20.18 16.39
CA VAL A 130 16.60 -20.99 16.57
C VAL A 130 16.40 -21.85 17.82
N GLY A 131 16.60 -23.16 17.71
CA GLY A 131 16.41 -24.11 18.81
C GLY A 131 17.23 -25.38 18.62
N LEU A 132 17.15 -26.29 19.59
CA LEU A 132 17.71 -27.64 19.45
C LEU A 132 16.61 -28.59 18.97
N ASP A 133 16.93 -29.47 18.01
CA ASP A 133 16.03 -30.54 17.58
C ASP A 133 16.02 -31.72 18.56
N GLU A 134 15.27 -32.79 18.25
CA GLU A 134 15.14 -33.97 19.11
C GLU A 134 16.47 -34.71 19.33
N LYS A 135 17.48 -34.43 18.50
CA LYS A 135 18.82 -35.02 18.57
C LYS A 135 19.84 -34.09 19.23
N GLY A 136 19.39 -32.95 19.76
CA GLY A 136 20.26 -31.94 20.36
C GLY A 136 21.08 -31.15 19.34
N GLN A 137 20.70 -31.16 18.06
CA GLN A 137 21.35 -30.38 17.01
C GLN A 137 20.71 -29.00 16.91
N LEU A 138 21.54 -27.97 16.72
CA LEU A 138 21.05 -26.61 16.53
C LEU A 138 20.36 -26.50 15.16
N VAL A 139 19.06 -26.21 15.17
CA VAL A 139 18.23 -26.06 13.98
C VAL A 139 17.52 -24.72 13.96
N MET A 140 17.15 -24.29 12.75
CA MET A 140 16.40 -23.08 12.50
C MET A 140 15.05 -23.46 11.88
N LEU A 141 13.96 -23.16 12.60
CA LEU A 141 12.59 -23.45 12.20
C LEU A 141 11.88 -22.15 11.80
N THR A 142 11.26 -22.16 10.63
CA THR A 142 10.35 -21.11 10.17
C THR A 142 8.97 -21.74 10.03
N GLU A 143 8.11 -21.53 11.02
CA GLU A 143 6.72 -21.98 10.96
C GLU A 143 5.88 -20.83 10.39
N GLU A 144 5.46 -20.98 9.14
CA GLU A 144 4.61 -20.01 8.48
C GLU A 144 3.49 -20.72 7.71
N GLU A 145 2.28 -20.16 7.78
CA GLU A 145 1.18 -20.61 6.94
C GLU A 145 1.46 -20.27 5.47
N LEU A 146 1.47 -21.29 4.60
CA LEU A 146 1.76 -21.12 3.16
C LEU A 146 0.85 -20.07 2.50
N THR A 147 -0.43 -20.01 2.90
CA THR A 147 -1.40 -19.05 2.37
C THR A 147 -1.07 -17.61 2.75
N ALA A 148 -0.57 -17.38 3.98
CA ALA A 148 -0.14 -16.07 4.44
C ALA A 148 1.11 -15.60 3.69
N ARG A 149 2.04 -16.53 3.43
CA ARG A 149 3.23 -16.27 2.63
C ARG A 149 2.87 -15.93 1.19
N ILE A 150 1.99 -16.71 0.57
CA ILE A 150 1.48 -16.45 -0.79
C ILE A 150 0.88 -15.05 -0.88
N LYS A 151 -0.08 -14.71 0.01
CA LYS A 151 -0.70 -13.37 0.04
C LYS A 151 0.33 -12.25 0.19
N ARG A 152 1.38 -12.47 0.96
CA ARG A 152 2.45 -11.47 1.11
C ARG A 152 3.23 -11.29 -0.18
N PHE A 153 3.63 -12.36 -0.85
CA PHE A 153 4.32 -12.28 -2.13
C PHE A 153 3.43 -11.71 -3.26
N GLU A 154 2.11 -11.96 -3.23
CA GLU A 154 1.16 -11.33 -4.16
C GLU A 154 1.16 -9.81 -3.99
N ARG A 155 1.20 -9.33 -2.73
CA ARG A 155 1.32 -7.89 -2.45
C ARG A 155 2.65 -7.32 -2.89
N TYR A 156 3.76 -8.04 -2.69
CA TYR A 156 5.07 -7.62 -3.19
C TYR A 156 5.07 -7.48 -4.71
N LYS A 157 4.49 -8.47 -5.41
CA LYS A 157 4.35 -8.44 -6.87
C LYS A 157 3.57 -7.22 -7.34
N ALA A 158 2.37 -7.00 -6.79
CA ALA A 158 1.54 -5.84 -7.13
C ALA A 158 2.23 -4.50 -6.82
N ASN A 159 3.05 -4.44 -5.77
CA ASN A 159 3.85 -3.24 -5.47
C ASN A 159 4.95 -3.01 -6.50
N TYR A 160 5.66 -4.07 -6.89
CA TYR A 160 6.74 -3.96 -7.88
C TYR A 160 6.22 -3.67 -9.29
N GLU A 161 5.13 -4.29 -9.73
CA GLU A 161 4.50 -3.96 -11.02
C GLU A 161 4.15 -2.47 -11.10
N ARG A 162 3.56 -1.90 -10.04
CA ARG A 162 3.28 -0.45 -9.96
C ARG A 162 4.54 0.41 -10.03
N GLN A 163 5.61 -0.01 -9.37
CA GLN A 163 6.89 0.71 -9.43
C GLN A 163 7.52 0.61 -10.81
N GLU A 164 7.43 -0.55 -11.45
CA GLU A 164 7.96 -0.78 -12.79
C GLU A 164 7.33 0.18 -13.82
N ASP A 165 6.00 0.28 -13.83
CA ASP A 165 5.25 1.20 -14.70
C ASP A 165 5.64 2.67 -14.47
N TRP A 166 5.82 3.04 -13.19
CA TRP A 166 6.26 4.38 -12.82
C TRP A 166 7.66 4.68 -13.38
N TYR A 167 8.62 3.79 -13.17
CA TYR A 167 9.98 3.99 -13.70
C TYR A 167 9.98 4.04 -15.22
N ASP A 168 9.22 3.19 -15.91
CA ASP A 168 9.15 3.23 -17.37
C ASP A 168 8.63 4.57 -17.88
N THR A 169 7.63 5.14 -17.19
CA THR A 169 7.09 6.45 -17.54
C THR A 169 8.09 7.56 -17.30
N GLU A 170 8.76 7.56 -16.15
CA GLU A 170 9.79 8.55 -15.80
C GLU A 170 11.00 8.48 -16.74
N ILE A 171 11.44 7.28 -17.10
CA ILE A 171 12.53 7.07 -18.06
C ILE A 171 12.13 7.63 -19.42
N LYS A 172 10.89 7.36 -19.89
CA LYS A 172 10.38 7.91 -21.15
C LYS A 172 10.34 9.44 -21.10
N ALA A 173 9.81 10.04 -20.04
CA ALA A 173 9.73 11.49 -19.88
C ALA A 173 11.12 12.15 -19.86
N CYS A 174 12.07 11.53 -19.16
CA CYS A 174 13.46 11.99 -19.11
C CYS A 174 14.12 11.93 -20.51
N LYS A 175 13.98 10.81 -21.22
CA LYS A 175 14.51 10.65 -22.60
C LYS A 175 13.91 11.66 -23.58
N ILE A 176 12.60 11.95 -23.49
CA ILE A 176 11.96 12.98 -24.31
C ILE A 176 12.58 14.35 -24.02
N SER A 177 12.75 14.69 -22.75
CA SER A 177 13.38 15.96 -22.34
C SER A 177 14.80 16.08 -22.88
N LEU A 178 15.59 15.02 -22.74
CA LEU A 178 16.97 14.94 -23.23
C LEU A 178 17.07 15.13 -24.76
N ASN A 179 16.14 14.53 -25.52
CA ASN A 179 16.08 14.67 -26.98
C ASN A 179 15.69 16.10 -27.38
N ASN A 180 14.74 16.72 -26.69
CA ASN A 180 14.33 18.11 -26.94
C ASN A 180 15.49 19.10 -26.74
N PHE A 181 16.36 18.87 -25.75
CA PHE A 181 17.59 19.66 -25.58
C PHE A 181 18.61 19.42 -26.70
N THR A 182 18.69 18.20 -27.21
CA THR A 182 19.65 17.85 -28.28
C THR A 182 19.23 18.45 -29.63
N GLN A 183 17.92 18.62 -29.87
CA GLN A 183 17.38 19.19 -31.11
C GLN A 183 17.30 20.73 -31.10
N LYS A 184 17.20 21.39 -29.93
CA LYS A 184 17.23 22.86 -29.85
C LYS A 184 18.65 23.43 -29.92
N LYS A 185 19.20 23.51 -31.15
CA LYS A 185 20.18 24.54 -31.54
C LYS A 185 19.52 25.82 -32.09
N SER A 186 18.18 25.89 -32.16
CA SER A 186 17.44 27.15 -32.36
C SER A 186 15.94 27.06 -32.04
N LEU A 187 15.46 28.07 -31.29
CA LEU A 187 14.08 28.61 -31.17
C LEU A 187 12.96 27.78 -30.50
N PRO A 188 11.81 28.39 -30.17
CA PRO A 188 11.56 29.49 -29.22
C PRO A 188 10.89 28.96 -27.94
N ALA A 189 10.57 29.87 -27.01
CA ALA A 189 9.85 29.58 -25.77
C ALA A 189 8.41 29.13 -26.07
N ALA A 190 8.09 27.88 -25.74
CA ALA A 190 6.73 27.36 -25.75
C ALA A 190 6.40 26.91 -24.32
N SER A 191 5.24 27.36 -23.82
CA SER A 191 4.70 27.09 -22.50
C SER A 191 4.61 25.59 -22.24
N ALA A 192 5.30 25.12 -21.21
CA ALA A 192 5.16 23.77 -20.70
C ALA A 192 3.82 23.66 -19.96
N GLU A 193 2.78 23.16 -20.63
CA GLU A 193 1.71 22.49 -19.89
C GLU A 193 2.18 21.07 -19.59
N PRO A 194 2.20 20.65 -18.31
CA PRO A 194 2.58 19.30 -17.95
C PRO A 194 1.56 18.31 -18.52
N VAL A 195 2.05 17.38 -19.33
CA VAL A 195 1.27 16.25 -19.86
C VAL A 195 0.72 15.46 -18.67
N LYS A 196 -0.59 15.56 -18.42
CA LYS A 196 -1.30 14.78 -17.41
C LYS A 196 -1.57 13.36 -17.94
N PHE A 197 -1.19 12.37 -17.12
CA PHE A 197 -1.48 10.95 -17.25
C PHE A 197 -2.95 10.65 -17.60
N PRO A 198 -3.25 9.63 -18.44
CA PRO A 198 -4.48 8.85 -18.34
C PRO A 198 -4.28 7.82 -17.22
N ASP A 199 -4.89 8.08 -16.07
CA ASP A 199 -4.63 7.44 -14.78
C ASP A 199 -5.63 6.27 -14.58
N PHE A 200 -5.20 5.00 -14.48
CA PHE A 200 -6.02 4.00 -13.76
C PHE A 200 -6.08 4.33 -12.26
N ALA A 201 -5.19 5.23 -11.80
CA ALA A 201 -5.37 5.90 -10.53
C ALA A 201 -6.61 6.80 -10.53
N THR A 202 -7.33 7.09 -11.62
CA THR A 202 -8.55 7.91 -11.52
C THR A 202 -9.64 7.19 -10.75
N GLU A 203 -9.83 5.88 -10.92
CA GLU A 203 -10.86 5.15 -10.17
C GLU A 203 -10.46 5.03 -8.70
N SER A 204 -9.25 4.54 -8.40
CA SER A 204 -8.76 4.46 -7.02
C SER A 204 -8.67 5.83 -6.32
N ARG A 205 -8.26 6.88 -7.04
CA ARG A 205 -8.20 8.26 -6.52
C ARG A 205 -9.58 8.87 -6.42
N SER A 206 -10.52 8.54 -7.31
CA SER A 206 -11.92 8.96 -7.23
C SER A 206 -12.61 8.31 -6.03
N ASP A 207 -12.40 7.01 -5.82
CA ASP A 207 -12.93 6.27 -4.67
C ASP A 207 -12.34 6.81 -3.37
N MET A 208 -11.02 7.02 -3.33
CA MET A 208 -10.34 7.64 -2.20
C MET A 208 -10.84 9.07 -1.94
N ASN A 209 -10.96 9.91 -2.99
CA ASN A 209 -11.45 11.27 -2.85
C ASN A 209 -12.89 11.31 -2.36
N SER A 210 -13.74 10.42 -2.87
CA SER A 210 -15.15 10.31 -2.47
C SER A 210 -15.25 9.85 -1.02
N PHE A 211 -14.51 8.79 -0.64
CA PHE A 211 -14.46 8.31 0.73
C PHE A 211 -13.95 9.39 1.69
N ILE A 212 -12.79 10.01 1.41
CA ILE A 212 -12.22 10.99 2.33
C ILE A 212 -13.16 12.21 2.44
N CYS A 213 -13.78 12.64 1.34
CA CYS A 213 -14.74 13.74 1.36
C CYS A 213 -15.98 13.44 2.23
N GLN A 214 -16.44 12.18 2.28
CA GLN A 214 -17.51 11.72 3.17
C GLN A 214 -17.02 11.48 4.61
N TYR A 215 -15.77 11.10 4.78
CA TYR A 215 -15.14 10.78 6.06
C TYR A 215 -14.81 12.04 6.88
N VAL A 216 -14.45 13.16 6.22
CA VAL A 216 -13.98 14.36 6.92
C VAL A 216 -15.12 15.10 7.65
N ASP A 217 -15.34 14.69 8.89
CA ASP A 217 -16.22 15.35 9.85
C ASP A 217 -15.45 15.69 11.14
N SER A 218 -15.99 16.62 11.95
CA SER A 218 -15.53 16.77 13.33
C SER A 218 -15.63 15.43 14.05
N ASP A 219 -14.53 15.02 14.68
CA ASP A 219 -14.44 13.79 15.48
C ASP A 219 -14.37 12.49 14.66
N ALA A 220 -14.05 12.59 13.36
CA ALA A 220 -13.73 11.43 12.54
C ALA A 220 -12.52 10.66 13.09
N SER A 221 -12.64 9.33 13.08
CA SER A 221 -11.75 8.35 13.74
C SER A 221 -10.52 8.00 12.90
N LEU A 222 -9.31 8.28 13.42
CA LEU A 222 -8.06 7.89 12.76
C LEU A 222 -8.01 6.37 12.53
N LYS A 223 -8.46 5.57 13.50
CA LYS A 223 -8.54 4.11 13.38
C LYS A 223 -9.39 3.66 12.18
N THR A 224 -10.51 4.35 11.94
CA THR A 224 -11.41 4.07 10.81
C THR A 224 -10.75 4.43 9.49
N LEU A 225 -10.12 5.61 9.41
CA LEU A 225 -9.36 6.01 8.22
C LEU A 225 -8.30 4.99 7.87
N ILE A 226 -7.50 4.55 8.85
CA ILE A 226 -6.40 3.62 8.63
C ILE A 226 -6.90 2.25 8.19
N LYS A 227 -7.94 1.70 8.83
CA LYS A 227 -8.53 0.43 8.41
C LYS A 227 -9.04 0.50 6.97
N THR A 228 -9.74 1.57 6.61
CA THR A 228 -10.26 1.73 5.25
C THR A 228 -9.13 1.95 4.24
N ALA A 229 -8.14 2.78 4.57
CA ALA A 229 -7.02 3.05 3.67
C ALA A 229 -6.15 1.81 3.42
N VAL A 230 -5.94 0.98 4.45
CA VAL A 230 -5.25 -0.31 4.30
C VAL A 230 -6.12 -1.30 3.51
N GLY A 231 -7.41 -1.40 3.82
CA GLY A 231 -8.35 -2.28 3.12
C GLY A 231 -8.53 -1.92 1.64
N GLY A 232 -8.50 -0.62 1.32
CA GLY A 232 -8.57 -0.08 -0.04
C GLY A 232 -7.22 -0.03 -0.76
N GLY A 233 -6.12 -0.44 -0.10
CA GLY A 233 -4.78 -0.45 -0.70
C GLY A 233 -4.18 0.94 -0.97
N TRP A 234 -4.72 1.99 -0.34
CA TRP A 234 -4.20 3.37 -0.44
C TRP A 234 -2.96 3.58 0.44
N ILE A 235 -2.87 2.83 1.53
CA ILE A 235 -1.70 2.75 2.42
C ILE A 235 -1.33 1.29 2.59
N LEU A 236 -0.04 0.96 2.57
CA LEU A 236 0.40 -0.39 2.91
C LEU A 236 0.46 -0.51 4.43
N GLU A 237 -0.16 -1.56 4.97
CA GLU A 237 -0.15 -1.81 6.41
C GLU A 237 1.28 -1.90 6.98
N ASP A 238 2.22 -2.39 6.17
CA ASP A 238 3.60 -2.58 6.58
C ASP A 238 4.35 -1.24 6.73
N ASP A 239 3.92 -0.17 6.02
CA ASP A 239 4.44 1.20 6.23
C ASP A 239 4.05 1.76 7.61
N LEU A 240 3.04 1.15 8.25
CA LEU A 240 2.53 1.55 9.56
C LEU A 240 3.07 0.67 10.70
N LYS A 241 3.61 -0.53 10.43
CA LYS A 241 3.92 -1.55 11.45
C LYS A 241 5.21 -1.35 12.23
N GLU A 242 6.13 -0.51 11.76
CA GLU A 242 7.25 -0.11 12.60
C GLU A 242 6.71 0.69 13.81
N ARG A 243 7.46 0.84 14.89
CA ARG A 243 7.02 1.61 16.09
C ARG A 243 6.85 3.12 15.82
N SER A 244 6.68 3.50 14.56
CA SER A 244 6.42 4.83 14.04
C SER A 244 5.02 5.29 14.43
N TYR A 245 4.91 6.60 14.60
CA TYR A 245 3.62 7.25 14.72
C TYR A 245 3.00 7.35 13.33
N VAL A 246 1.72 7.01 13.22
CA VAL A 246 0.94 7.00 11.98
C VAL A 246 0.76 8.41 11.41
N ASN A 247 0.87 9.42 12.28
CA ASN A 247 0.62 10.81 11.97
C ASN A 247 1.68 11.74 12.57
N ASP A 248 2.99 11.44 12.54
CA ASP A 248 4.02 12.32 13.15
C ASP A 248 4.37 13.57 12.33
N GLU A 249 3.74 13.77 11.17
CA GLU A 249 4.16 14.83 10.26
C GLU A 249 3.64 16.21 10.68
N THR A 250 4.31 17.23 10.13
CA THR A 250 3.78 18.59 10.07
C THR A 250 3.46 18.97 8.62
N ALA A 251 2.41 19.75 8.43
CA ALA A 251 2.04 20.27 7.12
C ALA A 251 1.65 21.73 7.19
N LYS A 252 1.95 22.45 6.12
CA LYS A 252 1.52 23.82 5.88
C LYS A 252 0.41 23.86 4.85
N ASP A 253 -0.47 24.85 4.97
CA ASP A 253 -1.38 25.22 3.90
C ASP A 253 -0.81 26.34 3.00
N SER A 254 -1.63 26.82 2.07
CA SER A 254 -1.29 27.92 1.15
C SER A 254 -1.04 29.29 1.83
N THR A 255 -1.31 29.41 3.12
CA THR A 255 -1.08 30.63 3.93
C THR A 255 0.10 30.48 4.89
N ASP A 256 0.91 29.43 4.71
CA ASP A 256 2.00 29.04 5.61
C ASP A 256 1.55 28.58 7.02
N PHE A 257 0.25 28.42 7.27
CA PHE A 257 -0.26 27.95 8.56
C PHE A 257 0.05 26.47 8.78
N ARG A 258 0.76 26.16 9.86
CA ARG A 258 1.24 24.81 10.20
C ARG A 258 0.28 24.07 11.11
N ARG A 259 0.11 22.77 10.84
CA ARG A 259 -0.46 21.80 11.78
C ARG A 259 0.46 20.62 11.97
N SER A 260 0.40 20.04 13.17
CA SER A 260 1.07 18.80 13.54
C SER A 260 0.08 17.64 13.52
N TYR A 261 0.60 16.45 13.81
CA TYR A 261 -0.19 15.22 13.92
C TYR A 261 -0.88 14.85 12.60
N VAL A 262 -0.13 14.98 11.52
CA VAL A 262 -0.63 14.89 10.15
C VAL A 262 -0.37 13.51 9.56
N ILE A 263 -1.38 12.98 8.87
CA ILE A 263 -1.25 11.86 7.93
C ILE A 263 -1.56 12.33 6.50
N ARG A 264 -0.86 11.73 5.52
CA ARG A 264 -1.08 11.96 4.10
C ARG A 264 -1.66 10.72 3.44
N ILE A 265 -2.69 10.93 2.62
CA ILE A 265 -3.28 9.88 1.79
C ILE A 265 -3.55 10.49 0.42
N GLY A 266 -2.71 10.17 -0.56
CA GLY A 266 -2.69 10.85 -1.85
C GLY A 266 -2.51 12.37 -1.69
N ASP A 267 -3.45 13.15 -2.21
CA ASP A 267 -3.44 14.62 -2.12
C ASP A 267 -4.05 15.17 -0.82
N TRP A 268 -4.62 14.30 0.02
CA TRP A 268 -5.22 14.67 1.29
C TRP A 268 -4.19 14.78 2.40
N VAL A 269 -4.41 15.76 3.27
CA VAL A 269 -3.59 16.05 4.44
C VAL A 269 -4.54 16.22 5.61
N LEU A 270 -4.49 15.30 6.57
CA LEU A 270 -5.45 15.19 7.67
C LEU A 270 -4.71 15.35 8.99
N SER A 271 -5.13 16.29 9.83
CA SER A 271 -4.52 16.63 11.12
C SER A 271 -5.42 16.20 12.26
N TYR A 272 -4.84 15.50 13.22
CA TYR A 272 -5.53 14.94 14.38
C TYR A 272 -5.14 15.64 15.68
N ASN A 273 -5.87 15.37 16.76
CA ASN A 273 -5.62 15.98 18.08
C ASN A 273 -4.32 15.52 18.75
N PHE A 274 -3.85 14.30 18.50
CA PHE A 274 -2.58 13.79 19.00
C PHE A 274 -1.98 12.71 18.09
N ARG A 275 -0.71 12.37 18.33
CA ARG A 275 -0.01 11.32 17.58
C ARG A 275 -0.33 9.93 18.12
N GLU A 276 -0.47 8.97 17.23
CA GLU A 276 -0.78 7.59 17.58
C GLU A 276 0.21 6.62 16.95
N LYS A 277 0.65 5.61 17.71
CA LYS A 277 1.42 4.51 17.15
C LYS A 277 0.46 3.51 16.55
N TYR A 278 0.81 2.93 15.39
CA TYR A 278 -0.09 2.01 14.71
C TYR A 278 -0.53 0.83 15.58
N GLY A 279 0.43 0.23 16.30
CA GLY A 279 0.15 -0.87 17.23
C GLY A 279 -0.81 -0.47 18.34
N ASP A 280 -0.66 0.73 18.91
CA ASP A 280 -1.52 1.21 20.00
C ASP A 280 -2.91 1.60 19.47
N LEU A 281 -2.97 2.32 18.35
CA LEU A 281 -4.19 2.68 17.64
C LEU A 281 -5.05 1.46 17.32
N MET A 282 -4.44 0.37 16.85
CA MET A 282 -5.18 -0.82 16.46
C MET A 282 -5.62 -1.69 17.65
N ASN A 283 -4.85 -1.71 18.74
CA ASN A 283 -5.07 -2.60 19.88
C ASN A 283 -5.78 -1.96 21.08
N THR A 284 -5.97 -0.64 21.10
CA THR A 284 -6.64 0.06 22.21
C THR A 284 -7.99 0.65 21.78
N ASP A 285 -8.81 1.05 22.76
CA ASP A 285 -10.05 1.82 22.54
C ASP A 285 -9.78 3.32 22.38
N GLN A 286 -8.51 3.75 22.50
CA GLN A 286 -8.12 5.12 22.25
C GLN A 286 -8.10 5.39 20.75
N ASP A 287 -8.57 6.57 20.36
CA ASP A 287 -8.57 7.00 18.97
C ASP A 287 -8.29 8.49 18.88
N ALA A 288 -7.59 8.87 17.82
CA ALA A 288 -7.32 10.26 17.52
C ALA A 288 -8.48 10.84 16.71
N GLU A 289 -8.90 12.04 17.08
CA GLU A 289 -10.02 12.74 16.45
C GLU A 289 -9.51 13.72 15.41
N LEU A 290 -10.13 13.69 14.23
CA LEU A 290 -9.82 14.64 13.16
C LEU A 290 -10.13 16.08 13.61
N LYS A 291 -9.16 16.98 13.44
CA LYS A 291 -9.29 18.40 13.78
C LYS A 291 -9.23 19.33 12.59
N ALA A 292 -8.52 18.96 11.54
CA ALA A 292 -8.50 19.73 10.31
C ALA A 292 -8.05 18.88 9.13
N TRP A 293 -8.43 19.30 7.94
CA TRP A 293 -8.02 18.63 6.71
C TRP A 293 -7.88 19.62 5.56
N LEU A 294 -7.09 19.25 4.57
CA LEU A 294 -7.02 19.95 3.29
C LEU A 294 -6.72 18.95 2.18
N ASN A 295 -6.96 19.36 0.94
CA ASN A 295 -6.50 18.65 -0.23
C ASN A 295 -5.59 19.59 -1.06
N ARG A 296 -4.41 19.10 -1.46
CA ARG A 296 -3.43 19.87 -2.24
C ARG A 296 -3.91 20.16 -3.66
N ASN A 297 -4.80 19.32 -4.18
CA ASN A 297 -5.41 19.40 -5.50
C ASN A 297 -6.95 19.31 -5.40
N PRO A 298 -7.63 20.34 -4.84
CA PRO A 298 -9.06 20.29 -4.58
C PRO A 298 -9.88 20.14 -5.87
N ASP A 299 -9.33 20.52 -7.03
CA ASP A 299 -10.00 20.36 -8.33
C ASP A 299 -10.13 18.91 -8.78
N SER A 300 -9.43 17.97 -8.12
CA SER A 300 -9.60 16.52 -8.35
C SER A 300 -10.74 15.89 -7.53
N VAL A 301 -11.42 16.67 -6.68
CA VAL A 301 -12.50 16.18 -5.80
C VAL A 301 -13.85 16.63 -6.35
N SER A 302 -14.67 15.67 -6.77
CA SER A 302 -16.00 15.89 -7.39
C SER A 302 -16.95 16.68 -6.49
N GLU A 303 -16.90 16.46 -5.16
CA GLU A 303 -17.77 17.10 -4.16
C GLU A 303 -17.04 18.12 -3.28
N LYS A 304 -15.98 18.76 -3.81
CA LYS A 304 -15.13 19.66 -3.01
C LYS A 304 -15.87 20.78 -2.26
N ALA A 305 -17.06 21.19 -2.69
CA ALA A 305 -17.82 22.24 -2.00
C ALA A 305 -18.34 21.79 -0.61
N SER A 306 -18.67 20.51 -0.43
CA SER A 306 -19.18 19.98 0.85
C SER A 306 -18.06 19.77 1.86
N CYS A 307 -16.96 19.16 1.41
CA CYS A 307 -15.86 18.77 2.29
C CYS A 307 -14.65 19.71 2.25
N LEU A 308 -14.48 20.58 1.25
CA LEU A 308 -13.33 21.49 1.14
C LEU A 308 -13.79 22.94 0.91
N PRO A 309 -14.57 23.53 1.85
CA PRO A 309 -15.11 24.89 1.69
C PRO A 309 -14.01 25.96 1.54
N ASN A 310 -12.78 25.66 2.00
CA ASN A 310 -11.64 26.58 1.96
C ASN A 310 -10.59 26.23 0.88
N GLY A 311 -10.88 25.28 -0.02
CA GLY A 311 -9.97 24.89 -1.11
C GLY A 311 -8.62 24.35 -0.60
N LYS A 312 -7.52 25.06 -0.93
CA LYS A 312 -6.14 24.71 -0.53
C LYS A 312 -5.75 25.22 0.88
N ARG A 313 -6.72 25.59 1.70
CA ARG A 313 -6.53 26.00 3.10
C ARG A 313 -7.12 24.95 4.02
N TRP A 314 -6.70 24.96 5.28
CA TRP A 314 -7.28 24.07 6.28
C TRP A 314 -8.80 24.28 6.40
N SER A 315 -9.54 23.20 6.25
CA SER A 315 -10.93 23.09 6.67
C SER A 315 -10.95 22.56 8.10
N ILE A 316 -11.85 23.07 8.91
CA ILE A 316 -12.01 22.72 10.33
C ILE A 316 -13.47 22.30 10.50
N GLY A 317 -13.70 21.17 11.18
CA GLY A 317 -15.04 20.70 11.51
C GLY A 317 -15.79 21.76 12.32
N ARG A 318 -17.05 22.03 11.96
CA ARG A 318 -17.93 22.83 12.81
C ARG A 318 -18.38 21.91 13.94
N LYS A 319 -18.01 22.24 15.17
CA LYS A 319 -18.61 21.64 16.36
C LYS A 319 -20.10 21.91 16.42
#